data_AF-A0A3B9ZMQ7-F1
#
_entry.id   AF-A0A3B9ZMQ7-F1
#
_cell.length_a   1.000
_cell.length_b   1.000
_cell.length_c   1.000
_cell.angle_alpha   90.00
_cell.angle_beta   90.00
_cell.angle_gamma   90.00
#
_symmetry.space_group_name_H-M   'P 1'
#
loop_
_entity.id
_entity.type
_entity.pdbx_description
1 polymer ?
#
loop_
_entity_poly.entity_id
_entity_poly.type
_entity_poly.pdbx_seq_one_letter_code
_entity_poly.pdbx_strand_id
1 'polypeptide(L)'
;ELYNQAETNLRQLFDDHSNEIKEYFLACQIRDMRLKEITNKRNHVTLHEFFDNLKELFIAEKECLETLTKTNLLDIDSLFQESEMQEKKTFSFGYKKTPGLLDSVIQALNLRIDFLDNRTSVEDFIRIVTAEDLDIIQEKIYLGCKTNEFKYVLKPFKDYFKSFNPASIGQSGIFLSINETVMTAANLYNADISNLQTRVAIDNIFTKK
;
A
#
# COMPACT_ATOMS: atom_id res chain seq x y z
N GLU A 1 -43.32 3.19 -18.23
CA GLU A 1 -43.75 4.59 -18.45
C GLU A 1 -42.83 5.62 -17.82
N LEU A 2 -42.52 5.55 -16.52
CA LEU A 2 -41.64 6.50 -15.82
C LEU A 2 -40.24 6.66 -16.44
N TYR A 3 -39.65 5.56 -16.93
CA TYR A 3 -38.33 5.55 -17.59
C TYR A 3 -38.34 6.34 -18.91
N ASN A 4 -39.33 6.08 -19.77
CA ASN A 4 -39.46 6.75 -21.07
C ASN A 4 -39.77 8.24 -20.91
N GLN A 5 -40.53 8.61 -19.87
CA GLN A 5 -40.81 10.01 -19.54
C GLN A 5 -39.57 10.74 -19.03
N ALA A 6 -38.76 10.10 -18.18
CA ALA A 6 -37.51 10.66 -17.68
C ALA A 6 -36.49 10.85 -18.81
N GLU A 7 -36.39 9.88 -19.73
CA GLU A 7 -35.54 9.97 -20.92
C GLU A 7 -35.96 11.14 -21.83
N THR A 8 -37.26 11.31 -22.06
CA THR A 8 -37.79 12.40 -22.90
C THR A 8 -37.51 13.77 -22.28
N ASN A 9 -37.73 13.91 -20.97
CA ASN A 9 -37.49 15.18 -20.26
C ASN A 9 -36.00 15.53 -20.22
N LEU A 10 -35.12 14.53 -20.08
CA LEU A 10 -33.67 14.72 -20.13
C LEU A 10 -33.22 15.14 -21.53
N ARG A 11 -33.76 14.54 -22.60
CA ARG A 11 -33.42 14.93 -23.98
C ARG A 11 -33.80 16.40 -24.27
N GLN A 12 -34.97 16.85 -23.83
CA GLN A 12 -35.45 18.22 -24.01
C GLN A 12 -34.62 19.28 -23.24
N LEU A 13 -34.07 18.92 -22.09
CA LEU A 13 -33.27 19.83 -21.24
C LEU A 13 -31.93 20.24 -21.88
N PHE A 14 -31.48 19.51 -22.90
CA PHE A 14 -30.18 19.73 -23.54
C PHE A 14 -30.28 20.14 -25.00
N ASP A 15 -31.44 20.53 -25.54
CA ASP A 15 -31.64 20.84 -26.96
C ASP A 15 -30.59 21.80 -27.55
N ASP A 16 -30.06 22.74 -26.76
CA ASP A 16 -29.07 23.76 -27.18
C ASP A 16 -27.57 23.37 -27.07
N HIS A 17 -27.23 22.14 -26.65
CA HIS A 17 -25.83 21.69 -26.50
C HIS A 17 -25.39 20.79 -27.66
N SER A 18 -24.08 20.72 -27.97
CA SER A 18 -23.58 19.81 -29.02
C SER A 18 -23.94 18.36 -28.70
N ASN A 19 -24.26 17.56 -29.73
CA ASN A 19 -24.69 16.17 -29.57
C ASN A 19 -23.70 15.33 -28.74
N GLU A 20 -22.39 15.64 -28.77
CA GLU A 20 -21.39 14.90 -28.00
C GLU A 20 -21.54 15.09 -26.48
N ILE A 21 -21.89 16.30 -26.03
CA ILE A 21 -22.09 16.59 -24.59
C ILE A 21 -23.34 15.89 -24.07
N LYS A 22 -24.38 15.78 -24.90
CA LYS A 22 -25.63 15.08 -24.55
C LYS A 22 -25.39 13.58 -24.38
N GLU A 23 -24.70 12.96 -25.34
CA GLU A 23 -24.38 11.53 -25.31
C GLU A 23 -23.48 11.18 -24.11
N TYR A 24 -22.49 12.01 -23.81
CA TYR A 24 -21.64 11.85 -22.62
C TYR A 24 -22.45 11.89 -21.32
N PHE A 25 -23.30 12.91 -21.16
CA PHE A 25 -24.11 13.06 -19.94
C PHE A 25 -25.12 11.91 -19.79
N LEU A 26 -25.75 11.47 -20.88
CA LEU A 26 -26.68 10.35 -20.88
C LEU A 26 -25.96 9.04 -20.49
N ALA A 27 -24.76 8.79 -21.04
CA ALA A 27 -23.94 7.64 -20.69
C ALA A 27 -23.57 7.61 -19.20
N CYS A 28 -23.15 8.74 -18.63
CA CYS A 28 -22.86 8.85 -17.20
C CYS A 28 -24.08 8.58 -16.32
N GLN A 29 -25.25 9.12 -16.67
CA GLN A 29 -26.48 8.89 -15.91
C GLN A 29 -26.95 7.43 -15.97
N ILE A 30 -26.85 6.79 -17.14
CA ILE A 30 -27.18 5.36 -17.31
C ILE A 30 -26.24 4.49 -16.45
N ARG A 31 -24.94 4.80 -16.44
CA ARG A 31 -23.96 4.12 -15.59
C ARG A 31 -24.33 4.22 -14.12
N ASP A 32 -24.63 5.42 -13.64
CA ASP A 32 -24.95 5.66 -12.23
C ASP A 32 -26.27 4.99 -11.81
N MET A 33 -27.26 4.91 -12.71
CA MET A 33 -28.49 4.15 -12.47
C MET A 33 -28.23 2.64 -12.36
N ARG A 34 -27.40 2.07 -13.26
CA ARG A 34 -27.03 0.65 -13.22
C ARG A 34 -26.24 0.30 -11.96
N LEU A 35 -25.32 1.16 -11.53
CA LEU A 35 -24.57 0.98 -10.28
C LEU A 35 -25.47 0.95 -9.04
N LYS A 36 -26.49 1.82 -9.01
CA LYS A 36 -27.50 1.82 -7.93
C LYS A 36 -28.33 0.55 -7.94
N GLU A 37 -28.71 0.03 -9.11
CA GLU A 37 -29.45 -1.22 -9.24
C GLU A 37 -28.63 -2.43 -8.75
N ILE A 38 -27.36 -2.52 -9.13
CA ILE A 38 -26.45 -3.58 -8.68
C ILE A 38 -26.23 -3.52 -7.16
N THR A 39 -26.04 -2.30 -6.63
CA THR A 39 -25.87 -2.09 -5.18
C THR A 39 -27.12 -2.49 -4.40
N ASN A 40 -28.31 -2.19 -4.92
CA ASN A 40 -29.59 -2.59 -4.32
C ASN A 40 -29.82 -4.11 -4.36
N LYS A 41 -29.30 -4.82 -5.37
CA LYS A 41 -29.42 -6.29 -5.50
C LYS A 41 -28.44 -7.05 -4.58
N ARG A 42 -27.36 -6.42 -4.12
CA ARG A 42 -26.21 -7.05 -3.43
C ARG A 42 -26.54 -7.89 -2.18
N ASN A 43 -27.72 -7.76 -1.57
CA ASN A 43 -28.11 -8.52 -0.38
C ASN A 43 -28.86 -9.84 -0.67
N HIS A 44 -29.17 -10.17 -1.93
CA HIS A 44 -30.00 -11.35 -2.26
C HIS A 44 -29.56 -12.16 -3.50
N VAL A 45 -28.33 -11.97 -4.01
CA VAL A 45 -27.83 -12.70 -5.18
C VAL A 45 -26.81 -13.77 -4.80
N THR A 46 -26.92 -14.92 -5.46
CA THR A 46 -25.92 -15.99 -5.37
C THR A 46 -24.58 -15.54 -5.99
N LEU A 47 -23.49 -16.21 -5.63
CA LEU A 47 -22.14 -15.89 -6.13
C LEU A 47 -22.08 -15.87 -7.66
N HIS A 48 -22.83 -16.76 -8.32
CA HIS A 48 -22.90 -16.84 -9.78
C HIS A 48 -23.54 -15.59 -10.38
N GLU A 49 -24.68 -15.16 -9.83
CA GLU A 49 -25.37 -13.95 -10.28
C GLU A 49 -24.54 -12.69 -10.00
N PHE A 50 -23.70 -12.69 -8.95
CA PHE A 50 -22.72 -11.63 -8.73
C PHE A 50 -21.67 -11.54 -9.84
N PHE A 51 -21.14 -12.68 -10.31
CA PHE A 51 -20.19 -12.71 -11.41
C PHE A 51 -20.81 -12.28 -12.75
N ASP A 52 -22.07 -12.67 -13.00
CA ASP A 52 -22.78 -12.23 -14.21
C ASP A 52 -23.04 -10.71 -14.18
N ASN A 53 -23.45 -10.16 -13.04
CA ASN A 53 -23.59 -8.71 -12.85
C ASN A 53 -22.27 -7.96 -13.05
N LEU A 54 -21.15 -8.50 -12.55
CA LEU A 54 -19.82 -7.92 -12.78
C LEU A 54 -19.46 -7.94 -14.28
N LYS A 55 -19.77 -9.04 -14.97
CA LYS A 55 -19.50 -9.17 -16.40
C LYS A 55 -20.31 -8.16 -17.22
N GLU A 56 -21.59 -7.98 -16.91
CA GLU A 56 -22.44 -6.95 -17.54
C GLU A 56 -21.91 -5.54 -17.27
N LEU A 57 -21.39 -5.29 -16.06
CA LEU A 57 -20.77 -4.00 -15.72
C LEU A 57 -19.49 -3.73 -16.53
N PHE A 58 -18.63 -4.73 -16.69
CA PHE A 58 -17.45 -4.60 -17.55
C PHE A 58 -17.80 -4.39 -19.02
N ILE A 59 -18.87 -5.03 -19.52
CA ILE A 59 -19.35 -4.81 -20.89
C ILE A 59 -19.85 -3.37 -21.06
N ALA A 60 -20.65 -2.88 -20.12
CA ALA A 60 -21.16 -1.51 -20.16
C ALA A 60 -20.04 -0.46 -20.08
N GLU A 61 -19.03 -0.70 -19.24
CA GLU A 61 -17.85 0.17 -19.12
C GLU A 61 -17.06 0.18 -20.44
N LYS A 62 -16.87 -1.01 -21.05
CA LYS A 62 -16.21 -1.15 -22.36
C LYS A 62 -16.94 -0.39 -23.46
N GLU A 63 -18.27 -0.52 -23.55
CA GLU A 63 -19.09 0.19 -24.55
C GLU A 63 -19.04 1.72 -24.38
N CYS A 64 -19.01 2.19 -23.13
CA CYS A 64 -18.82 3.61 -22.82
C CYS A 64 -17.47 4.11 -23.32
N LEU A 65 -16.39 3.39 -23.01
CA LEU A 65 -15.03 3.69 -23.46
C LEU A 65 -14.93 3.69 -24.99
N GLU A 66 -15.46 2.67 -25.67
CA GLU A 66 -15.47 2.61 -27.13
C GLU A 66 -16.16 3.84 -27.77
N THR A 67 -17.18 4.39 -27.13
CA THR A 67 -17.89 5.59 -27.58
C THR A 67 -17.08 6.87 -27.34
N LEU A 68 -16.34 6.95 -26.23
CA LEU A 68 -15.44 8.06 -25.91
C LEU A 68 -14.25 8.15 -26.89
N THR A 69 -13.74 7.00 -27.36
CA THR A 69 -12.74 6.95 -28.44
C THR A 69 -13.28 7.47 -29.76
N LYS A 70 -14.50 7.07 -30.14
CA LYS A 70 -15.10 7.48 -31.42
C LYS A 70 -15.39 8.97 -31.50
N THR A 71 -15.50 9.63 -30.35
CA THR A 71 -15.82 11.06 -30.23
C THR A 71 -14.57 11.94 -30.03
N ASN A 72 -13.35 11.39 -30.07
CA ASN A 72 -12.08 12.12 -29.83
C ASN A 72 -12.03 12.90 -28.49
N LEU A 73 -12.90 12.56 -27.54
CA LEU A 73 -12.98 13.20 -26.22
C LEU A 73 -11.97 12.64 -25.23
N LEU A 74 -11.46 11.43 -25.50
CA LEU A 74 -10.41 10.75 -24.74
C LEU A 74 -9.52 9.97 -25.71
N ASP A 75 -8.21 10.22 -25.63
CA ASP A 75 -7.20 9.37 -26.25
C ASP A 75 -7.03 8.11 -25.39
N ILE A 76 -7.82 7.08 -25.68
CA ILE A 76 -7.78 5.81 -24.95
C ILE A 76 -6.48 5.05 -25.21
N ASP A 77 -5.83 5.25 -26.36
CA ASP A 77 -4.52 4.68 -26.63
C ASP A 77 -3.48 5.23 -25.66
N SER A 78 -3.59 6.51 -25.25
CA SER A 78 -2.75 7.07 -24.18
C SER A 78 -3.05 6.52 -22.77
N LEU A 79 -4.25 5.98 -22.53
CA LEU A 79 -4.63 5.36 -21.25
C LEU A 79 -4.16 3.91 -21.12
N PHE A 80 -4.01 3.22 -22.26
CA PHE A 80 -3.52 1.84 -22.34
C PHE A 80 -2.12 1.73 -22.92
N GLN A 81 -1.46 2.84 -23.22
CA GLN A 81 -0.01 2.87 -23.32
C GLN A 81 0.50 2.33 -21.99
N GLU A 82 1.03 1.10 -22.03
CA GLU A 82 2.03 0.69 -21.08
C GLU A 82 3.09 1.79 -21.16
N SER A 83 3.03 2.75 -20.23
CA SER A 83 4.23 3.48 -19.90
C SER A 83 5.23 2.36 -19.68
N GLU A 84 6.32 2.34 -20.44
CA GLU A 84 7.50 1.62 -20.01
C GLU A 84 7.75 2.18 -18.61
N MET A 85 7.22 1.48 -17.59
CA MET A 85 7.57 1.69 -16.22
C MET A 85 9.04 1.30 -16.25
N GLN A 86 9.90 2.28 -16.52
CA GLN A 86 11.27 2.23 -16.06
C GLN A 86 11.13 1.74 -14.64
N GLU A 87 11.58 0.51 -14.36
CA GLU A 87 11.39 -0.16 -13.08
C GLU A 87 11.60 0.89 -12.00
N LYS A 88 10.50 1.40 -11.42
CA LYS A 88 10.62 2.37 -10.35
C LYS A 88 11.29 1.54 -9.27
N LYS A 89 12.56 1.81 -8.99
CA LYS A 89 13.32 1.02 -8.02
C LYS A 89 12.52 1.02 -6.73
N THR A 90 11.85 -0.09 -6.47
CA THR A 90 11.02 -0.24 -5.28
C THR A 90 11.96 -0.22 -4.10
N PHE A 91 11.64 0.61 -3.12
CA PHE A 91 12.50 0.74 -1.95
C PHE A 91 12.22 -0.45 -1.03
N SER A 92 13.23 -1.29 -0.79
CA SER A 92 13.13 -2.41 0.16
C SER A 92 14.42 -2.59 0.95
N PHE A 93 14.32 -3.32 2.07
CA PHE A 93 15.49 -3.68 2.88
C PHE A 93 16.28 -4.87 2.30
N GLY A 94 15.74 -5.54 1.28
CA GLY A 94 16.37 -6.65 0.58
C GLY A 94 16.69 -7.82 1.49
N TYR A 95 15.67 -8.43 2.07
CA TYR A 95 15.79 -9.60 2.95
C TYR A 95 16.50 -10.77 2.23
N LYS A 96 17.41 -11.46 2.93
CA LYS A 96 18.34 -12.46 2.37
C LYS A 96 18.08 -13.90 2.84
N LYS A 97 17.30 -14.09 3.91
CA LYS A 97 17.23 -15.35 4.68
C LYS A 97 15.79 -15.90 4.74
N THR A 98 15.61 -17.03 5.41
CA THR A 98 14.29 -17.63 5.66
C THR A 98 13.61 -16.95 6.88
N PRO A 99 12.34 -16.52 6.78
CA PRO A 99 11.63 -15.74 7.82
C PRO A 99 11.67 -16.30 9.25
N GLY A 100 11.63 -17.62 9.44
CA GLY A 100 11.56 -18.23 10.78
C GLY A 100 12.76 -17.93 11.70
N LEU A 101 13.94 -17.70 11.14
CA LEU A 101 15.12 -17.30 11.93
C LEU A 101 15.02 -15.85 12.42
N LEU A 102 14.38 -14.97 11.63
CA LEU A 102 14.21 -13.58 12.01
C LEU A 102 13.22 -13.46 13.18
N ASP A 103 12.13 -14.21 13.16
CA ASP A 103 11.11 -14.23 14.23
C ASP A 103 11.71 -14.49 15.62
N SER A 104 12.42 -15.60 15.78
CA SER A 104 13.10 -15.92 17.05
C SER A 104 14.07 -14.84 17.54
N VAL A 105 14.76 -14.16 16.61
CA VAL A 105 15.66 -13.04 16.94
C VAL A 105 14.87 -11.83 17.42
N ILE A 106 13.78 -11.45 16.74
CA ILE A 106 12.96 -10.30 17.15
C ILE A 106 12.30 -10.56 18.51
N GLN A 107 11.78 -11.77 18.74
CA GLN A 107 11.23 -12.15 20.04
C GLN A 107 12.28 -12.06 21.15
N ALA A 108 13.50 -12.56 20.90
CA ALA A 108 14.58 -12.47 21.87
C ALA A 108 15.01 -11.02 22.13
N LEU A 109 14.99 -10.15 21.12
CA LEU A 109 15.27 -8.72 21.27
C LEU A 109 14.18 -8.03 22.11
N ASN A 110 12.89 -8.31 21.86
CA ASN A 110 11.79 -7.80 22.67
C ASN A 110 11.95 -8.18 24.15
N LEU A 111 12.32 -9.42 24.45
CA LEU A 111 12.52 -9.87 25.84
C LEU A 111 13.73 -9.25 26.55
N ARG A 112 14.73 -8.75 25.80
CA ARG A 112 16.02 -8.34 26.37
C ARG A 112 16.22 -6.84 26.43
N ILE A 113 15.65 -6.10 25.49
CA ILE A 113 15.83 -4.65 25.35
C ILE A 113 14.53 -3.92 25.04
N ASP A 114 13.37 -4.58 25.17
CA ASP A 114 12.06 -4.02 24.81
C ASP A 114 12.06 -3.46 23.37
N PHE A 115 12.61 -4.23 22.42
CA PHE A 115 12.92 -3.76 21.07
C PHE A 115 11.75 -3.08 20.33
N LEU A 116 10.57 -3.71 20.31
CA LEU A 116 9.33 -3.17 19.77
C LEU A 116 8.41 -2.68 20.88
N ASP A 117 7.73 -1.57 20.59
CA ASP A 117 6.64 -1.05 21.39
C ASP A 117 5.36 -1.90 21.19
N ASN A 118 4.43 -1.87 22.14
CA ASN A 118 3.21 -2.69 22.10
C ASN A 118 2.29 -2.40 20.90
N ARG A 119 2.46 -1.26 20.22
CA ARG A 119 1.76 -0.90 18.98
C ARG A 119 2.26 -1.65 17.75
N THR A 120 3.44 -2.25 17.80
CA THR A 120 4.01 -3.02 16.69
C THR A 120 4.21 -4.46 17.11
N SER A 121 3.42 -5.36 16.53
CA SER A 121 3.59 -6.80 16.74
C SER A 121 4.88 -7.30 16.05
N VAL A 122 5.41 -8.43 16.52
CA VAL A 122 6.57 -9.09 15.88
C VAL A 122 6.25 -9.48 14.43
N GLU A 123 5.04 -9.96 14.20
CA GLU A 123 4.53 -10.36 12.88
C GLU A 123 4.47 -9.17 11.92
N ASP A 124 3.95 -8.02 12.39
CA ASP A 124 3.92 -6.79 11.61
C ASP A 124 5.31 -6.28 11.29
N PHE A 125 6.21 -6.26 12.28
CA PHE A 125 7.60 -5.87 12.06
C PHE A 125 8.21 -6.70 10.94
N ILE A 126 8.13 -8.04 11.03
CA ILE A 126 8.71 -8.95 10.03
C ILE A 126 8.08 -8.73 8.67
N ARG A 127 6.75 -8.68 8.58
CA ARG A 127 6.03 -8.42 7.33
C ARG A 127 6.50 -7.14 6.65
N ILE A 128 6.61 -6.05 7.42
CA ILE A 128 7.02 -4.75 6.90
C ILE A 128 8.48 -4.80 6.45
N VAL A 129 9.41 -5.26 7.29
CA VAL A 129 10.85 -5.19 6.95
C VAL A 129 11.28 -6.20 5.87
N THR A 130 10.45 -7.20 5.59
CA THR A 130 10.67 -8.19 4.52
C THR A 130 9.91 -7.88 3.23
N ALA A 131 9.11 -6.80 3.20
CA ALA A 131 8.36 -6.39 2.01
C ALA A 131 9.28 -6.12 0.81
N GLU A 132 8.83 -6.52 -0.38
CA GLU A 132 9.53 -6.28 -1.65
C GLU A 132 9.45 -4.81 -2.09
N ASP A 133 8.43 -4.11 -1.61
CA ASP A 133 8.22 -2.69 -1.80
C ASP A 133 7.68 -2.06 -0.52
N LEU A 134 8.41 -1.09 0.03
CA LEU A 134 7.99 -0.32 1.20
C LEU A 134 7.14 0.90 0.83
N ASP A 135 7.13 1.33 -0.44
CA ASP A 135 6.33 2.48 -0.87
C ASP A 135 4.82 2.21 -0.72
N ILE A 136 4.42 0.93 -0.74
CA ILE A 136 3.03 0.49 -0.56
C ILE A 136 2.63 0.28 0.91
N ILE A 137 3.60 0.33 1.84
CA ILE A 137 3.37 0.11 3.27
C ILE A 137 3.05 1.46 3.93
N GLN A 138 1.89 1.56 4.57
CA GLN A 138 1.48 2.78 5.28
C GLN A 138 1.72 2.69 6.79
N GLU A 139 1.88 1.47 7.29
CA GLU A 139 2.09 1.16 8.70
C GLU A 139 3.43 1.69 9.22
N LYS A 140 3.45 2.03 10.51
CA LYS A 140 4.64 2.51 11.22
C LYS A 140 5.16 1.44 12.16
N ILE A 141 6.47 1.41 12.32
CA ILE A 141 7.17 0.57 13.29
C ILE A 141 7.50 1.45 14.50
N TYR A 142 6.90 1.13 15.64
CA TYR A 142 7.15 1.80 16.91
C TYR A 142 8.21 1.02 17.69
N LEU A 143 9.34 1.66 17.96
CA LEU A 143 10.45 1.09 18.72
C LEU A 143 10.23 1.32 20.22
N GLY A 144 10.37 0.26 21.02
CA GLY A 144 10.33 0.33 22.48
C GLY A 144 11.72 0.54 23.12
N CYS A 145 12.79 0.31 22.37
CA CYS A 145 14.17 0.42 22.86
C CYS A 145 14.79 1.80 22.65
N LYS A 146 15.91 2.08 23.33
CA LYS A 146 16.63 3.34 23.17
C LYS A 146 17.32 3.42 21.79
N THR A 147 17.50 4.64 21.27
CA THR A 147 18.11 4.86 19.95
C THR A 147 19.51 4.24 19.81
N ASN A 148 20.31 4.23 20.87
CA ASN A 148 21.65 3.61 20.85
C ASN A 148 21.59 2.07 20.82
N GLU A 149 20.62 1.46 21.48
CA GLU A 149 20.35 0.02 21.41
C GLU A 149 19.90 -0.37 20.01
N PHE A 150 18.93 0.37 19.45
CA PHE A 150 18.45 0.16 18.10
C PHE A 150 19.59 0.27 17.07
N LYS A 151 20.42 1.31 17.16
CA LYS A 151 21.63 1.47 16.33
C LYS A 151 22.53 0.24 16.42
N TYR A 152 22.76 -0.29 17.63
CA TYR A 152 23.62 -1.44 17.83
C TYR A 152 23.04 -2.71 17.18
N VAL A 153 21.72 -2.91 17.26
CA VAL A 153 20.99 -4.03 16.61
C VAL A 153 21.11 -4.00 15.07
N LEU A 154 21.21 -2.83 14.45
CA LEU A 154 21.38 -2.75 12.98
C LEU A 154 22.65 -3.44 12.47
N LYS A 155 23.69 -3.55 13.31
CA LYS A 155 24.97 -4.15 12.91
C LYS A 155 24.84 -5.64 12.56
N PRO A 156 24.34 -6.52 13.44
CA PRO A 156 24.12 -7.93 13.11
C PRO A 156 23.00 -8.16 12.08
N PHE A 157 22.05 -7.22 11.92
CA PHE A 157 20.99 -7.33 10.90
C PHE A 157 21.50 -7.29 9.46
N LYS A 158 22.74 -6.86 9.21
CA LYS A 158 23.39 -6.94 7.88
C LYS A 158 23.47 -8.36 7.32
N ASP A 159 23.44 -9.37 8.19
CA ASP A 159 23.41 -10.78 7.79
C ASP A 159 22.03 -11.24 7.32
N TYR A 160 20.97 -10.50 7.68
CA TYR A 160 19.58 -10.79 7.32
C TYR A 160 19.11 -9.95 6.14
N PHE A 161 19.65 -8.76 5.96
CA PHE A 161 19.18 -7.79 4.96
C PHE A 161 20.33 -7.23 4.12
N LYS A 162 20.04 -6.81 2.88
CA LYS A 162 21.01 -6.12 2.01
C LYS A 162 21.23 -4.68 2.48
N SER A 163 20.15 -3.99 2.83
CA SER A 163 20.18 -2.55 3.04
C SER A 163 19.65 -2.10 4.39
N PHE A 164 19.36 -2.97 5.38
CA PHE A 164 18.87 -2.55 6.72
C PHE A 164 19.96 -1.85 7.55
N ASN A 165 20.06 -0.52 7.41
CA ASN A 165 21.12 0.30 7.98
C ASN A 165 20.60 1.73 8.26
N PRO A 166 21.33 2.60 8.98
CA PRO A 166 20.84 3.93 9.34
C PRO A 166 20.30 4.78 8.17
N ALA A 167 20.92 4.68 6.98
CA ALA A 167 20.51 5.47 5.82
C ALA A 167 19.15 5.00 5.29
N SER A 168 18.96 3.70 5.10
CA SER A 168 17.69 3.14 4.63
C SER A 168 16.57 3.28 5.66
N ILE A 169 16.88 3.15 6.96
CA ILE A 169 15.92 3.41 8.03
C ILE A 169 15.44 4.86 7.96
N GLY A 170 16.37 5.82 7.84
CA GLY A 170 16.03 7.23 7.68
C GLY A 170 15.23 7.51 6.40
N GLN A 171 15.61 6.88 5.28
CA GLN A 171 14.91 7.01 4.00
C GLN A 171 13.47 6.47 4.08
N SER A 172 13.26 5.38 4.81
CA SER A 172 11.94 4.74 4.92
C SER A 172 10.90 5.64 5.59
N GLY A 173 11.29 6.45 6.58
CA GLY A 173 10.35 7.27 7.36
C GLY A 173 9.26 6.50 8.10
N ILE A 174 9.41 5.18 8.28
CA ILE A 174 8.41 4.32 8.95
C ILE A 174 8.77 3.98 10.40
N PHE A 175 10.02 4.19 10.82
CA PHE A 175 10.48 3.90 12.17
C PHE A 175 10.29 5.09 13.10
N LEU A 176 9.59 4.89 14.21
CA LEU A 176 9.32 5.86 15.25
C LEU A 176 10.00 5.43 16.55
N SER A 177 10.60 6.36 17.28
CA SER A 177 11.09 6.08 18.64
C SER A 177 9.95 5.94 19.65
N ILE A 178 10.32 5.59 20.88
CA ILE A 178 9.45 5.64 22.07
C ILE A 178 8.69 6.97 22.18
N ASN A 179 9.34 8.08 21.81
CA ASN A 179 8.76 9.43 21.86
C ASN A 179 8.06 9.81 20.55
N GLU A 180 7.72 8.85 19.70
CA GLU A 180 6.99 9.03 18.43
C GLU A 180 7.70 9.95 17.43
N THR A 181 9.02 10.12 17.58
CA THR A 181 9.82 10.88 16.64
C THR A 181 10.31 9.96 15.52
N VAL A 182 10.21 10.40 14.27
CA VAL A 182 10.76 9.65 13.13
C VAL A 182 12.27 9.49 13.29
N MET A 183 12.74 8.25 13.19
CA MET A 183 14.16 7.92 13.24
C MET A 183 14.85 8.36 11.96
N THR A 184 15.71 9.37 12.07
CA THR A 184 16.54 9.83 10.96
C THR A 184 17.90 9.11 10.96
N ALA A 185 18.54 9.07 9.79
CA ALA A 185 19.91 8.54 9.67
C ALA A 185 20.89 9.29 10.61
N ALA A 186 20.72 10.60 10.77
CA ALA A 186 21.55 11.41 11.67
C ALA A 186 21.40 10.99 13.13
N ASN A 187 20.17 10.73 13.61
CA ASN A 187 19.95 10.25 14.98
C ASN A 187 20.70 8.94 15.23
N LEU A 188 20.68 8.03 14.25
CA LEU A 188 21.31 6.72 14.36
C LEU A 188 22.84 6.79 14.22
N TYR A 189 23.37 7.59 13.30
CA TYR A 189 24.82 7.75 13.19
C TYR A 189 25.42 8.39 14.45
N ASN A 190 24.73 9.38 15.03
CA ASN A 190 25.23 10.15 16.18
C ASN A 190 24.97 9.49 17.54
N ALA A 191 24.12 8.46 17.63
CA ALA A 191 23.84 7.81 18.91
C ALA A 191 25.10 7.14 19.51
N ASP A 192 25.40 7.46 20.77
CA ASP A 192 26.56 6.93 21.49
C ASP A 192 26.34 5.47 21.94
N ILE A 193 27.26 4.60 21.54
CA ILE A 193 27.27 3.17 21.85
C ILE A 193 28.50 2.75 22.66
N SER A 194 29.35 3.70 23.06
CA SER A 194 30.61 3.42 23.77
C SER A 194 30.39 2.65 25.08
N ASN A 195 29.37 3.03 25.84
CA ASN A 195 29.02 2.45 27.15
C ASN A 195 27.67 1.72 27.14
N LEU A 196 27.35 1.03 26.03
CA LEU A 196 26.09 0.31 25.89
C LEU A 196 26.07 -0.95 26.78
N GLN A 197 25.37 -0.87 27.92
CA GLN A 197 25.27 -1.98 28.89
C GLN A 197 24.63 -3.24 28.31
N THR A 198 23.69 -3.09 27.37
CA THR A 198 22.96 -4.19 26.73
C THR A 198 23.74 -4.86 25.60
N ARG A 199 24.97 -4.41 25.31
CA ARG A 199 25.82 -4.93 24.23
C ARG A 199 25.98 -6.46 24.26
N VAL A 200 26.39 -7.01 25.41
CA VAL A 200 26.61 -8.45 25.56
C VAL A 200 25.30 -9.23 25.42
N ALA A 201 24.19 -8.68 25.92
CA ALA A 201 22.87 -9.30 25.78
C ALA A 201 22.44 -9.35 24.31
N ILE A 202 22.66 -8.27 23.55
CA ILE A 202 22.37 -8.22 22.12
C ILE A 202 23.26 -9.21 21.36
N ASP A 203 24.58 -9.20 21.59
CA ASP A 203 25.52 -10.11 20.90
C ASP A 203 25.13 -11.59 21.10
N ASN A 204 24.72 -11.97 22.32
CA ASN A 204 24.29 -13.33 22.64
C ASN A 204 23.05 -13.80 21.86
N ILE A 205 22.16 -12.90 21.45
CA ILE A 205 20.98 -13.25 20.64
C ILE A 205 21.40 -13.74 19.25
N PHE A 206 22.39 -13.08 18.65
CA PHE A 206 22.84 -13.39 17.28
C PHE A 206 23.92 -14.49 17.22
N THR A 207 24.55 -14.80 18.34
CA THR A 207 25.64 -15.79 18.41
C THR A 207 25.13 -17.22 18.60
N LYS A 208 23.91 -17.42 19.09
CA LYS A 208 23.28 -18.75 19.18
C LYS A 208 22.91 -19.27 17.78
N LYS A 209 23.89 -19.85 17.10
CA LYS A 209 23.72 -20.79 15.99
C LYS A 209 24.07 -22.19 16.45
#